data_AF-J0YYD2-F1
#
_entry.id   AF-J0YYD2-F1
#
_cell.length_a   1.000
_cell.length_b   1.000
_cell.length_c   1.000
_cell.angle_alpha   90.00
_cell.angle_beta   90.00
_cell.angle_gamma   90.00
#
_symmetry.space_group_name_H-M   'P 1'
#
loop_
_entity.id
_entity.type
_entity.pdbx_description
1 polymer ?
#
loop_
_entity_poly.entity_id
_entity_poly.type
_entity_poly.pdbx_seq_one_letter_code
_entity_poly.pdbx_strand_id
1 'polypeptide(L)'
;MLEVVGGDCAGALALYPHGQVPNLPTDDIETLDDVQLKEILECIKRRPMLAGDGDYRLSLAGAQDKLAVGFKDNHVQLIKGAAPTTHILKPLIEHINDSTHNELFCMKLAKLIGINMPEVHLHFVNNTPYYLIARYDRQTASDGTVLRIHQEDFCQALSIAPEFKYECEGGPSITACQTIICQHTLRPAVDQLNFLNIVIFNYLIGNADAHGKNFSRLYQQKKPELAPAYDLLSMAIYPDIISKYGYENRRRIYT
;
A
#
# COMPACT_ATOMS: atom_id res chain seq x y z
N MET A 1 -10.32 -15.67 7.23
CA MET A 1 -9.18 -14.76 6.96
C MET A 1 -9.32 -13.45 7.72
N LEU A 2 -10.35 -12.63 7.47
CA LEU A 2 -10.54 -11.34 8.17
C LEU A 2 -10.74 -11.46 9.70
N GLU A 3 -11.25 -12.60 10.19
CA GLU A 3 -11.32 -12.87 11.64
C GLU A 3 -9.94 -12.93 12.33
N VAL A 4 -8.89 -13.25 11.57
CA VAL A 4 -7.52 -13.39 12.09
C VAL A 4 -6.72 -12.10 11.89
N VAL A 5 -6.89 -11.43 10.75
CA VAL A 5 -6.05 -10.28 10.37
C VAL A 5 -6.79 -8.94 10.32
N GLY A 6 -8.10 -8.92 10.57
CA GLY A 6 -8.94 -7.74 10.40
C GLY A 6 -8.76 -6.63 11.45
N GLY A 7 -7.96 -6.85 12.48
CA GLY A 7 -7.75 -5.87 13.57
C GLY A 7 -7.02 -4.59 13.14
N ASP A 8 -6.26 -4.62 12.05
CA ASP A 8 -5.62 -3.44 11.48
C ASP A 8 -5.59 -3.50 9.95
N CYS A 9 -6.64 -2.99 9.30
CA CYS A 9 -6.80 -2.99 7.85
C CYS A 9 -6.30 -1.69 7.21
N ALA A 10 -6.29 -1.66 5.87
CA ALA A 10 -6.33 -0.42 5.10
C ALA A 10 -7.55 0.41 5.53
N GLY A 11 -7.33 1.70 5.76
CA GLY A 11 -8.34 2.62 6.26
C GLY A 11 -8.53 2.53 7.77
N ALA A 12 -9.76 2.80 8.20
CA ALA A 12 -10.16 2.90 9.60
C ALA A 12 -11.03 1.73 10.08
N LEU A 13 -11.25 0.71 9.25
CA LEU A 13 -12.00 -0.46 9.66
C LEU A 13 -11.10 -1.39 10.48
N ALA A 14 -11.63 -1.85 11.61
CA ALA A 14 -11.09 -2.95 12.40
C ALA A 14 -12.21 -3.96 12.61
N LEU A 15 -11.97 -5.21 12.23
CA LEU A 15 -12.93 -6.31 12.27
C LEU A 15 -12.55 -7.27 13.40
N TYR A 16 -13.55 -7.64 14.19
CA TYR A 16 -13.41 -8.56 15.32
C TYR A 16 -14.47 -9.66 15.20
N PRO A 17 -14.15 -10.90 15.64
CA PRO A 17 -15.14 -11.97 15.77
C PRO A 17 -16.39 -11.52 16.53
N HIS A 18 -17.55 -12.04 16.11
CA HIS A 18 -18.82 -11.71 16.75
C HIS A 18 -18.79 -12.04 18.24
N GLY A 19 -19.23 -11.09 19.09
CA GLY A 19 -19.22 -11.23 20.55
C GLY A 19 -17.89 -10.88 21.22
N GLN A 20 -16.81 -10.62 20.46
CA GLN A 20 -15.56 -10.12 21.00
C GLN A 20 -15.61 -8.58 21.07
N VAL A 21 -15.39 -8.02 22.26
CA VAL A 21 -15.22 -6.57 22.42
C VAL A 21 -13.82 -6.22 21.91
N PRO A 22 -13.64 -5.16 21.09
CA PRO A 22 -12.31 -4.69 20.72
C PRO A 22 -11.50 -4.47 21.99
N ASN A 23 -10.37 -5.16 22.13
CA ASN A 23 -9.42 -4.81 23.19
C ASN A 23 -9.06 -3.33 23.00
N LEU A 24 -8.98 -2.57 24.10
CA LEU A 24 -8.42 -1.22 24.05
C LEU A 24 -7.02 -1.30 23.40
N PRO A 25 -6.56 -0.24 22.71
CA PRO A 25 -5.18 -0.18 22.25
C PRO A 25 -4.27 -0.49 23.44
N THR A 26 -3.56 -1.61 23.37
CA THR A 26 -2.58 -2.02 24.36
C THR A 26 -1.22 -1.50 23.93
N ASP A 27 -0.38 -1.10 24.88
CA ASP A 27 1.04 -0.78 24.64
C ASP A 27 1.89 -2.05 24.41
N ASP A 28 1.26 -3.14 23.92
CA ASP A 28 1.94 -4.39 23.59
C ASP A 28 2.66 -4.24 22.25
N ILE A 29 3.80 -3.56 22.35
CA ILE A 29 4.68 -3.17 21.26
C ILE A 29 5.98 -3.93 21.45
N GLU A 30 6.32 -4.77 20.49
CA GLU A 30 7.59 -5.47 20.46
C GLU A 30 8.54 -4.77 19.50
N THR A 31 9.63 -4.23 20.03
CA THR A 31 10.70 -3.63 19.21
C THR A 31 11.63 -4.73 18.75
N LEU A 32 11.79 -4.86 17.43
CA LEU A 32 12.60 -5.93 16.84
C LEU A 32 14.07 -5.55 16.82
N ASP A 33 14.91 -6.51 17.22
CA ASP A 33 16.33 -6.46 16.91
C ASP A 33 16.62 -6.93 15.47
N ASP A 34 17.89 -6.80 15.05
CA ASP A 34 18.33 -7.16 13.70
C ASP A 34 18.17 -8.66 13.38
N VAL A 35 18.26 -9.53 14.39
CA VAL A 35 18.11 -10.99 14.21
C VAL A 35 16.65 -11.30 13.95
N GLN A 36 15.76 -10.83 14.82
CA GLN A 36 14.32 -11.02 14.71
C GLN A 36 13.76 -10.42 13.42
N LEU A 37 14.17 -9.19 13.07
CA LEU A 37 13.74 -8.54 11.83
C LEU A 37 14.17 -9.33 10.60
N LYS A 38 15.42 -9.84 10.58
CA LYS A 38 15.90 -10.66 9.47
C LYS A 38 15.10 -11.95 9.33
N GLU A 39 14.82 -12.64 10.43
CA GLU A 39 14.00 -13.87 10.44
C GLU A 39 12.59 -13.60 9.90
N ILE A 40 11.97 -12.48 10.28
CA ILE A 40 10.66 -12.06 9.78
C ILE A 40 10.71 -11.79 8.27
N LEU A 41 11.71 -11.05 7.78
CA LEU A 41 11.86 -10.79 6.34
C LEU A 41 12.04 -12.10 5.54
N GLU A 42 12.77 -13.07 6.08
CA GLU A 42 12.93 -14.40 5.46
C GLU A 42 11.67 -15.25 5.57
N CYS A 43 10.86 -15.06 6.61
CA CYS A 43 9.59 -15.76 6.78
C CYS A 43 8.54 -15.24 5.81
N ILE A 44 8.43 -13.91 5.66
CA ILE A 44 7.50 -13.25 4.72
C ILE A 44 7.73 -13.77 3.29
N LYS A 45 9.00 -13.88 2.85
CA LYS A 45 9.36 -14.45 1.54
C LYS A 45 8.89 -15.90 1.35
N ARG A 46 8.94 -16.72 2.41
CA ARG A 46 8.58 -18.15 2.37
C ARG A 46 7.09 -18.39 2.56
N ARG A 47 6.40 -17.49 3.26
CA ARG A 47 4.99 -17.57 3.63
C ARG A 47 4.37 -16.18 3.47
N PRO A 48 3.84 -15.85 2.27
CA PRO A 48 3.17 -14.57 1.94
C PRO A 48 2.10 -14.11 2.93
N MET A 49 1.57 -15.04 3.72
CA MET A 49 0.52 -14.83 4.71
C MET A 49 0.94 -15.56 6.00
N LEU A 50 1.68 -14.92 6.94
CA LEU A 50 1.66 -15.43 8.31
C LEU A 50 0.27 -15.18 8.91
N ALA A 51 -0.57 -16.18 8.80
CA ALA A 51 -1.71 -16.36 9.68
C ALA A 51 -1.33 -17.44 10.69
N GLY A 52 -1.20 -17.07 11.97
CA GLY A 52 -1.35 -18.04 13.07
C GLY A 52 -0.12 -18.55 13.80
N ASP A 53 1.09 -18.03 13.57
CA ASP A 53 2.24 -18.25 14.48
C ASP A 53 2.47 -16.97 15.31
N GLY A 54 1.73 -16.84 16.42
CA GLY A 54 1.77 -15.68 17.34
C GLY A 54 0.69 -14.62 17.09
N ASP A 55 0.51 -13.69 18.04
CA ASP A 55 -0.50 -12.60 18.04
C ASP A 55 -0.30 -11.52 16.95
N TYR A 56 0.56 -11.79 15.95
CA TYR A 56 0.90 -10.85 14.87
C TYR A 56 -0.08 -10.96 13.70
N ARG A 57 -0.64 -9.82 13.27
CA ARG A 57 -1.75 -9.78 12.31
C ARG A 57 -1.30 -9.12 11.00
N LEU A 58 -1.18 -9.92 9.94
CA LEU A 58 -0.83 -9.45 8.59
C LEU A 58 -2.09 -9.10 7.78
N SER A 59 -2.39 -7.81 7.62
CA SER A 59 -3.49 -7.37 6.76
C SER A 59 -3.11 -6.14 5.96
N LEU A 60 -2.65 -6.37 4.73
CA LEU A 60 -2.69 -5.32 3.72
C LEU A 60 -2.87 -5.93 2.34
N ALA A 61 -3.71 -5.30 1.51
CA ALA A 61 -3.99 -5.75 0.15
C ALA A 61 -2.77 -5.61 -0.78
N GLY A 62 -2.72 -6.44 -1.82
CA GLY A 62 -1.69 -6.47 -2.86
C GLY A 62 -1.12 -7.87 -3.06
N ALA A 63 -0.52 -8.11 -4.23
CA ALA A 63 0.10 -9.40 -4.55
C ALA A 63 1.53 -9.54 -3.98
N GLN A 64 2.19 -8.40 -3.72
CA GLN A 64 3.51 -8.36 -3.09
C GLN A 64 3.40 -8.58 -1.59
N ASP A 65 4.27 -9.45 -1.06
CA ASP A 65 4.38 -9.67 0.38
C ASP A 65 4.73 -8.38 1.12
N LYS A 66 4.07 -8.14 2.25
CA LYS A 66 4.25 -6.92 3.03
C LYS A 66 3.78 -7.14 4.46
N LEU A 67 4.33 -6.36 5.38
CA LEU A 67 3.96 -6.38 6.79
C LEU A 67 3.59 -4.97 7.25
N ALA A 68 2.47 -4.84 7.94
CA ALA A 68 2.12 -3.60 8.61
C ALA A 68 2.87 -3.55 9.96
N VAL A 69 3.61 -2.47 10.22
CA VAL A 69 4.50 -2.33 11.38
C VAL A 69 4.40 -0.95 12.03
N GLY A 70 4.81 -0.86 13.29
CA GLY A 70 5.26 0.40 13.87
C GLY A 70 6.70 0.70 13.45
N PHE A 71 7.09 1.97 13.50
CA PHE A 71 8.47 2.38 13.33
C PHE A 71 8.76 3.57 14.23
N LYS A 72 9.73 3.42 15.12
CA LYS A 72 10.10 4.43 16.13
C LYS A 72 11.58 4.30 16.45
N ASP A 73 12.26 5.44 16.60
CA ASP A 73 13.68 5.51 16.97
C ASP A 73 14.59 4.64 16.08
N ASN A 74 14.31 4.59 14.78
CA ASN A 74 14.95 3.73 13.77
C ASN A 74 14.80 2.22 13.95
N HIS A 75 13.86 1.77 14.79
CA HIS A 75 13.54 0.36 14.97
C HIS A 75 12.15 0.02 14.42
N VAL A 76 12.05 -1.16 13.81
CA VAL A 76 10.78 -1.76 13.41
C VAL A 76 10.10 -2.33 14.65
N GLN A 77 8.80 -2.09 14.77
CA GLN A 77 8.00 -2.55 15.90
C GLN A 77 6.82 -3.41 15.43
N LEU A 78 6.61 -4.55 16.07
CA LEU A 78 5.40 -5.33 15.90
C LEU A 78 4.35 -4.82 16.88
N ILE A 79 3.21 -4.41 16.33
CA ILE A 79 2.09 -3.89 17.09
C ILE A 79 1.10 -5.03 17.32
N LYS A 80 0.87 -5.41 18.59
CA LYS A 80 -0.10 -6.45 18.96
C LYS A 80 -1.43 -5.83 19.36
N GLY A 81 -2.50 -6.62 19.23
CA GLY A 81 -3.85 -6.20 19.63
C GLY A 81 -4.53 -5.24 18.65
N ALA A 82 -5.05 -4.12 19.18
CA ALA A 82 -5.91 -3.17 18.45
C ALA A 82 -5.21 -1.83 18.11
N ALA A 83 -3.96 -1.65 18.57
CA ALA A 83 -3.19 -0.46 18.26
C ALA A 83 -2.87 -0.42 16.74
N PRO A 84 -2.96 0.75 16.09
CA PRO A 84 -2.68 0.87 14.66
C PRO A 84 -1.19 0.82 14.36
N THR A 85 -0.84 0.11 13.29
CA THR A 85 0.48 0.24 12.66
C THR A 85 0.61 1.60 11.97
N THR A 86 1.85 2.07 11.77
CA THR A 86 2.14 3.39 11.18
C THR A 86 2.88 3.28 9.84
N HIS A 87 3.45 2.13 9.53
CA HIS A 87 4.23 1.90 8.32
C HIS A 87 3.86 0.57 7.66
N ILE A 88 4.16 0.48 6.37
CA ILE A 88 4.13 -0.75 5.59
C ILE A 88 5.58 -1.09 5.25
N LEU A 89 6.02 -2.25 5.69
CA LEU A 89 7.30 -2.84 5.34
C LEU A 89 7.11 -3.77 4.14
N LYS A 90 7.94 -3.59 3.12
CA LYS A 90 8.01 -4.46 1.94
C LYS A 90 9.41 -5.07 1.84
N PRO A 91 9.57 -6.40 1.87
CA PRO A 91 10.83 -7.05 1.51
C PRO A 91 11.08 -6.94 0.00
N LEU A 92 12.27 -7.36 -0.43
CA LEU A 92 12.51 -7.59 -1.85
C LEU A 92 11.54 -8.63 -2.40
N ILE A 93 11.02 -8.36 -3.59
CA ILE A 93 10.25 -9.31 -4.38
C ILE A 93 11.21 -10.37 -4.91
N GLU A 94 10.90 -11.64 -4.65
CA GLU A 94 11.69 -12.75 -5.15
C GLU A 94 11.73 -12.74 -6.69
N HIS A 95 12.89 -13.04 -7.27
CA HIS A 95 13.14 -13.00 -8.72
C HIS A 95 13.05 -11.62 -9.39
N ILE A 96 12.80 -10.54 -8.65
CA ILE A 96 12.88 -9.16 -9.17
C ILE A 96 14.02 -8.44 -8.45
N ASN A 97 15.19 -8.45 -9.09
CA ASN A 97 16.40 -7.80 -8.60
C ASN A 97 16.13 -6.33 -8.31
N ASP A 98 16.60 -5.86 -7.15
CA ASP A 98 16.52 -4.45 -6.75
C ASP A 98 15.11 -3.85 -6.73
N SER A 99 14.07 -4.68 -6.57
CA SER A 99 12.66 -4.25 -6.48
C SER A 99 12.43 -3.13 -5.45
N THR A 100 13.06 -3.21 -4.29
CA THR A 100 12.99 -2.17 -3.24
C THR A 100 13.65 -0.86 -3.66
N HIS A 101 14.78 -0.91 -4.37
CA HIS A 101 15.47 0.28 -4.90
C HIS A 101 14.66 0.92 -6.04
N ASN A 102 14.07 0.10 -6.92
CA ASN A 102 13.23 0.57 -8.01
C ASN A 102 11.99 1.31 -7.48
N GLU A 103 11.27 0.72 -6.52
CA GLU A 103 10.09 1.36 -5.94
C GLU A 103 10.45 2.66 -5.21
N LEU A 104 11.54 2.65 -4.42
CA LEU A 104 12.08 3.85 -3.79
C LEU A 104 12.39 4.94 -4.84
N PHE A 105 13.09 4.60 -5.91
CA PHE A 105 13.46 5.53 -6.97
C PHE A 105 12.22 6.17 -7.60
N CYS A 106 11.25 5.35 -8.01
CA CYS A 106 10.02 5.84 -8.64
C CYS A 106 9.22 6.76 -7.69
N MET A 107 9.08 6.36 -6.42
CA MET A 107 8.35 7.15 -5.42
C MET A 107 9.06 8.47 -5.08
N LYS A 108 10.40 8.47 -4.95
CA LYS A 108 11.18 9.70 -4.74
C LYS A 108 11.14 10.62 -5.96
N LEU A 109 11.24 10.07 -7.17
CA LEU A 109 11.13 10.84 -8.41
C LEU A 109 9.77 11.51 -8.52
N ALA A 110 8.69 10.76 -8.27
CA ALA A 110 7.33 11.29 -8.31
C ALA A 110 7.13 12.43 -7.31
N LYS A 111 7.67 12.30 -6.08
CA LYS A 111 7.66 13.37 -5.08
C LYS A 111 8.43 14.61 -5.55
N LEU A 112 9.60 14.43 -6.15
CA LEU A 112 10.43 15.53 -6.67
C LEU A 112 9.73 16.35 -7.76
N ILE A 113 8.89 15.71 -8.57
CA ILE A 113 8.12 16.39 -9.63
C ILE A 113 6.74 16.90 -9.14
N GLY A 114 6.47 16.83 -7.83
CA GLY A 114 5.29 17.42 -7.21
C GLY A 114 4.06 16.51 -7.10
N ILE A 115 4.19 15.20 -7.33
CA ILE A 115 3.11 14.25 -7.05
C ILE A 115 3.04 14.01 -5.53
N ASN A 116 1.84 14.08 -4.96
CA ASN A 116 1.61 13.82 -3.53
C ASN A 116 1.94 12.36 -3.18
N MET A 117 2.87 12.15 -2.25
CA MET A 117 3.38 10.84 -1.85
C MET A 117 3.51 10.73 -0.33
N PRO A 118 3.35 9.52 0.24
CA PRO A 118 3.78 9.25 1.60
C PRO A 118 5.31 9.37 1.73
N GLU A 119 5.79 9.49 2.97
CA GLU A 119 7.22 9.31 3.23
C GLU A 119 7.63 7.86 2.98
N VAL A 120 8.80 7.70 2.37
CA VAL A 120 9.33 6.40 1.97
C VAL A 120 10.83 6.35 2.23
N HIS A 121 11.29 5.21 2.73
CA HIS A 121 12.68 4.99 3.13
C HIS A 121 13.14 3.60 2.75
N LEU A 122 14.41 3.50 2.39
CA LEU A 122 15.09 2.23 2.24
C LEU A 122 15.97 2.03 3.47
N HIS A 123 15.75 0.94 4.17
CA HIS A 123 16.52 0.53 5.33
C HIS A 123 17.17 -0.81 5.07
N PHE A 124 18.13 -1.16 5.92
CA PHE A 124 18.89 -2.38 5.84
C PHE A 124 18.88 -3.06 7.19
N VAL A 125 18.73 -4.38 7.19
CA VAL A 125 19.10 -5.23 8.32
C VAL A 125 20.27 -6.07 7.86
N ASN A 126 21.45 -5.81 8.43
CA ASN A 126 22.73 -6.25 7.85
C ASN A 126 22.84 -5.83 6.37
N ASN A 127 22.91 -6.79 5.44
CA ASN A 127 22.98 -6.54 3.99
C ASN A 127 21.66 -6.78 3.26
N THR A 128 20.55 -6.99 3.98
CA THR A 128 19.23 -7.24 3.39
C THR A 128 18.43 -5.94 3.37
N PRO A 129 18.13 -5.35 2.20
CA PRO A 129 17.29 -4.16 2.14
C PRO A 129 15.82 -4.50 2.41
N TYR A 130 15.12 -3.57 3.04
CA TYR A 130 13.68 -3.53 3.11
C TYR A 130 13.17 -2.11 2.85
N TYR A 131 12.01 -2.02 2.22
CA TYR A 131 11.39 -0.76 1.86
C TYR A 131 10.29 -0.43 2.86
N LEU A 132 10.34 0.78 3.41
CA LEU A 132 9.42 1.23 4.45
C LEU A 132 8.61 2.43 3.93
N ILE A 133 7.29 2.33 4.05
CA ILE A 133 6.34 3.34 3.56
C ILE A 133 5.51 3.82 4.74
N ALA A 134 5.51 5.12 5.00
CA ALA A 134 4.61 5.72 5.98
C ALA A 134 3.15 5.57 5.52
N ARG A 135 2.29 5.10 6.40
CA ARG A 135 0.87 4.92 6.09
C ARG A 135 0.16 6.28 6.05
N TYR A 136 -0.31 6.69 4.87
CA TYR A 136 -1.08 7.94 4.71
C TYR A 136 -2.48 7.86 5.34
N ASP A 137 -2.98 6.66 5.63
CA ASP A 137 -4.25 6.42 6.32
C ASP A 137 -4.10 6.38 7.84
N ARG A 138 -3.00 6.95 8.35
CA ARG A 138 -2.67 7.10 9.77
C ARG A 138 -2.25 8.54 10.04
N GLN A 139 -2.69 9.09 11.16
CA GLN A 139 -2.30 10.42 11.62
C GLN A 139 -1.89 10.37 13.09
N THR A 140 -0.65 10.75 13.37
CA THR A 140 -0.15 10.86 14.75
C THR A 140 -0.52 12.23 15.32
N ALA A 141 -1.27 12.23 16.42
CA ALA A 141 -1.61 13.41 17.20
C ALA A 141 -0.42 13.90 18.03
N SER A 142 -0.50 15.11 18.58
CA SER A 142 0.57 15.73 19.37
C SER A 142 0.94 14.96 20.64
N ASP A 143 0.02 14.16 21.17
CA ASP A 143 0.22 13.30 22.35
C ASP A 143 0.80 11.91 21.99
N GLY A 144 1.07 11.65 20.71
CA GLY A 144 1.56 10.36 20.21
C GLY A 144 0.46 9.37 19.82
N THR A 145 -0.82 9.69 20.06
CA THR A 145 -1.95 8.84 19.66
C THR A 145 -2.02 8.73 18.13
N VAL A 146 -2.14 7.52 17.61
CA VAL A 146 -2.29 7.28 16.17
C VAL A 146 -3.77 7.10 15.83
N LEU A 147 -4.30 8.02 15.03
CA LEU A 147 -5.67 7.98 14.51
C LEU A 147 -5.69 7.27 13.15
N ARG A 148 -6.71 6.45 12.93
CA ARG A 148 -6.95 5.83 11.61
C ARG A 148 -7.83 6.76 10.77
N ILE A 149 -7.47 6.94 9.51
CA ILE A 149 -8.27 7.68 8.53
C ILE A 149 -8.89 6.65 7.59
N HIS A 150 -10.19 6.73 7.31
CA HIS A 150 -10.82 5.77 6.42
C HIS A 150 -10.34 5.98 4.98
N GLN A 151 -10.15 4.88 4.26
CA GLN A 151 -9.83 4.88 2.83
C GLN A 151 -10.49 3.70 2.16
N GLU A 152 -10.64 3.82 0.85
CA GLU A 152 -11.03 2.72 -0.03
C GLU A 152 -10.31 2.86 -1.38
N ASP A 153 -10.03 1.74 -2.03
CA ASP A 153 -9.47 1.72 -3.38
C ASP A 153 -10.56 1.93 -4.45
N PHE A 154 -10.17 2.17 -5.70
CA PHE A 154 -11.14 2.48 -6.75
C PHE A 154 -11.97 1.26 -7.19
N CYS A 155 -11.51 0.03 -6.95
CA CYS A 155 -12.35 -1.15 -7.12
C CYS A 155 -13.50 -1.13 -6.10
N GLN A 156 -13.19 -0.87 -4.82
CA GLN A 156 -14.21 -0.73 -3.77
C GLN A 156 -15.19 0.42 -4.07
N ALA A 157 -14.66 1.60 -4.43
CA ALA A 157 -15.47 2.78 -4.76
C ALA A 157 -16.46 2.55 -5.91
N LEU A 158 -16.09 1.69 -6.87
CA LEU A 158 -16.91 1.34 -8.04
C LEU A 158 -17.68 0.02 -7.86
N SER A 159 -17.60 -0.63 -6.69
CA SER A 159 -18.19 -1.95 -6.44
C SER A 159 -17.72 -3.03 -7.42
N ILE A 160 -16.46 -2.93 -7.86
CA ILE A 160 -15.80 -3.89 -8.73
C ILE A 160 -15.05 -4.91 -7.87
N ALA A 161 -15.24 -6.20 -8.17
CA ALA A 161 -14.57 -7.27 -7.46
C ALA A 161 -13.05 -7.20 -7.67
N PRO A 162 -12.22 -7.53 -6.65
CA PRO A 162 -10.77 -7.34 -6.71
C PRO A 162 -10.08 -8.18 -7.79
N GLU A 163 -10.72 -9.25 -8.29
CA GLU A 163 -10.24 -10.08 -9.39
C GLU A 163 -10.23 -9.31 -10.72
N PHE A 164 -11.14 -8.34 -10.90
CA PHE A 164 -11.23 -7.49 -12.08
C PHE A 164 -10.51 -6.16 -11.86
N LYS A 165 -9.33 -6.18 -11.23
CA LYS A 165 -8.61 -4.94 -10.92
C LYS A 165 -8.09 -4.21 -12.15
N TYR A 166 -7.85 -4.93 -13.25
CA TYR A 166 -7.37 -4.38 -14.52
C TYR A 166 -8.52 -3.98 -15.44
N GLU A 167 -8.38 -2.86 -16.15
CA GLU A 167 -9.39 -2.36 -17.10
C GLU A 167 -9.73 -3.38 -18.20
N CYS A 168 -8.72 -4.09 -18.73
CA CYS A 168 -8.93 -5.11 -19.76
C CYS A 168 -9.74 -6.33 -19.29
N GLU A 169 -9.88 -6.50 -17.97
CA GLU A 169 -10.67 -7.55 -17.33
C GLU A 169 -12.04 -7.04 -16.85
N GLY A 170 -12.41 -5.79 -17.17
CA GLY A 170 -13.64 -5.15 -16.70
C GLY A 170 -13.47 -4.28 -15.45
N GLY A 171 -12.22 -3.96 -15.10
CA GLY A 171 -11.89 -3.11 -13.97
C GLY A 171 -12.12 -1.61 -14.17
N PRO A 172 -11.74 -0.80 -13.16
CA PRO A 172 -11.84 0.65 -13.25
C PRO A 172 -11.11 1.24 -14.46
N SER A 173 -11.84 1.85 -15.38
CA SER A 173 -11.27 2.64 -16.48
C SER A 173 -10.87 4.04 -16.01
N ILE A 174 -9.93 4.68 -16.71
CA ILE A 174 -9.54 6.08 -16.44
C ILE A 174 -10.78 7.00 -16.42
N THR A 175 -11.74 6.79 -17.32
CA THR A 175 -12.98 7.56 -17.40
C THR A 175 -13.89 7.34 -16.18
N ALA A 176 -14.04 6.09 -15.73
CA ALA A 176 -14.82 5.79 -14.52
C ALA A 176 -14.16 6.41 -13.28
N CYS A 177 -12.84 6.30 -13.17
CA CYS A 177 -12.01 6.93 -12.14
C CYS A 177 -12.21 8.46 -12.10
N GLN A 178 -12.10 9.13 -13.25
CA GLN A 178 -12.35 10.57 -13.39
C GLN A 178 -13.78 10.97 -12.99
N THR A 179 -14.76 10.13 -13.33
CA THR A 179 -16.18 10.38 -13.00
C THR A 179 -16.40 10.35 -11.49
N ILE A 180 -15.91 9.32 -10.80
CA ILE A 180 -16.08 9.24 -9.33
C ILE A 180 -15.31 10.34 -8.61
N ILE A 181 -14.15 10.75 -9.12
CA ILE A 181 -13.41 11.90 -8.58
C ILE A 181 -14.25 13.15 -8.72
N CYS A 182 -14.76 13.43 -9.93
CA CYS A 182 -15.56 14.61 -10.22
C CYS A 182 -16.81 14.73 -9.33
N GLN A 183 -17.49 13.61 -9.08
CA GLN A 183 -18.78 13.59 -8.39
C GLN A 183 -18.65 13.52 -6.87
N HIS A 184 -17.62 12.85 -6.36
CA HIS A 184 -17.59 12.42 -4.95
C HIS A 184 -16.41 12.94 -4.14
N THR A 185 -15.47 13.70 -4.71
CA THR A 185 -14.36 14.28 -3.92
C THR A 185 -14.66 15.67 -3.37
N LEU A 186 -13.89 16.09 -2.37
CA LEU A 186 -13.96 17.42 -1.78
C LEU A 186 -13.47 18.50 -2.75
N ARG A 187 -12.43 18.20 -3.55
CA ARG A 187 -11.80 19.14 -4.48
C ARG A 187 -11.70 18.55 -5.91
N PRO A 188 -12.84 18.37 -6.62
CA PRO A 188 -12.89 17.70 -7.92
C PRO A 188 -11.81 18.12 -8.91
N ALA A 189 -11.70 19.42 -9.23
CA ALA A 189 -10.75 19.89 -10.25
C ALA A 189 -9.28 19.60 -9.89
N VAL A 190 -8.93 19.71 -8.60
CA VAL A 190 -7.57 19.43 -8.12
C VAL A 190 -7.30 17.93 -8.17
N ASP A 191 -8.23 17.12 -7.70
CA ASP A 191 -8.06 15.67 -7.63
C ASP A 191 -8.07 15.02 -9.03
N GLN A 192 -8.85 15.56 -9.97
CA GLN A 192 -8.83 15.10 -11.37
C GLN A 192 -7.48 15.37 -12.03
N LEU A 193 -6.87 16.53 -11.77
CA LEU A 193 -5.53 16.88 -12.26
C LEU A 193 -4.46 16.00 -11.60
N ASN A 194 -4.54 15.81 -10.28
CA ASN A 194 -3.61 14.94 -9.55
C ASN A 194 -3.67 13.50 -10.06
N PHE A 195 -4.87 12.96 -10.26
CA PHE A 195 -5.05 11.62 -10.83
C PHE A 195 -4.44 11.52 -12.23
N LEU A 196 -4.69 12.50 -13.10
CA LEU A 196 -4.10 12.53 -14.43
C LEU A 196 -2.56 12.57 -14.38
N ASN A 197 -1.99 13.37 -13.48
CA ASN A 197 -0.54 13.42 -13.27
C ASN A 197 0.03 12.05 -12.86
N ILE A 198 -0.67 11.31 -12.00
CA ILE A 198 -0.26 9.97 -11.59
C ILE A 198 -0.36 8.98 -12.76
N VAL A 199 -1.43 9.04 -13.57
CA VAL A 199 -1.59 8.19 -14.77
C VAL A 199 -0.47 8.44 -15.78
N ILE A 200 -0.19 9.71 -16.08
CA ILE A 200 0.91 10.10 -16.97
C ILE A 200 2.25 9.65 -16.40
N PHE A 201 2.48 9.80 -15.10
CA PHE A 201 3.71 9.36 -14.47
C PHE A 201 3.91 7.85 -14.59
N ASN A 202 2.88 7.04 -14.33
CA ASN A 202 2.92 5.60 -14.51
C ASN A 202 3.29 5.20 -15.94
N TYR A 203 2.74 5.89 -16.93
CA TYR A 203 3.12 5.70 -18.33
C TYR A 203 4.61 5.99 -18.57
N LEU A 204 5.10 7.14 -18.08
CA LEU A 204 6.49 7.58 -18.28
C LEU A 204 7.52 6.65 -17.64
N ILE A 205 7.22 6.11 -16.45
CA ILE A 205 8.12 5.16 -15.78
C ILE A 205 7.96 3.71 -16.29
N GLY A 206 6.98 3.46 -17.17
CA GLY A 206 6.68 2.12 -17.66
C GLY A 206 6.10 1.21 -16.58
N ASN A 207 5.24 1.74 -15.70
CA ASN A 207 4.50 0.94 -14.73
C ASN A 207 3.27 0.31 -15.39
N ALA A 208 3.40 -0.93 -15.84
CA ALA A 208 2.33 -1.71 -16.44
C ALA A 208 1.42 -2.44 -15.41
N ASP A 209 1.64 -2.27 -14.10
CA ASP A 209 0.83 -2.89 -13.02
C ASP A 209 -0.09 -1.85 -12.37
N ALA A 210 -0.09 -0.61 -12.87
CA ALA A 210 -0.99 0.44 -12.40
C ALA A 210 -2.45 0.08 -12.71
N HIS A 211 -3.16 -0.40 -11.69
CA HIS A 211 -4.53 -0.91 -11.80
C HIS A 211 -5.47 -0.26 -10.77
N GLY A 212 -6.77 -0.56 -10.82
CA GLY A 212 -7.80 0.10 -9.97
C GLY A 212 -7.52 0.08 -8.47
N LYS A 213 -6.78 -0.91 -7.96
CA LYS A 213 -6.42 -1.00 -6.54
C LYS A 213 -5.21 -0.14 -6.11
N ASN A 214 -4.51 0.51 -7.06
CA ASN A 214 -3.39 1.43 -6.78
C ASN A 214 -3.83 2.90 -6.69
N PHE A 215 -5.14 3.14 -6.74
CA PHE A 215 -5.73 4.45 -6.54
C PHE A 215 -6.74 4.34 -5.41
N SER A 216 -6.66 5.26 -4.45
CA SER A 216 -7.54 5.30 -3.28
C SER A 216 -8.14 6.67 -3.07
N ARG A 217 -9.28 6.68 -2.37
CA ARG A 217 -9.91 7.87 -1.82
C ARG A 217 -9.73 7.88 -0.31
N LEU A 218 -9.34 9.02 0.26
CA LEU A 218 -9.05 9.19 1.68
C LEU A 218 -10.10 10.09 2.34
N TYR A 219 -10.72 9.62 3.41
CA TYR A 219 -11.85 10.25 4.10
C TYR A 219 -11.41 11.00 5.36
N GLN A 220 -10.75 12.14 5.18
CA GLN A 220 -10.39 13.04 6.28
C GLN A 220 -11.56 13.95 6.71
N GLN A 221 -12.52 14.17 5.81
CA GLN A 221 -13.68 15.02 6.02
C GLN A 221 -14.96 14.31 5.52
N LYS A 222 -16.07 15.04 5.44
CA LYS A 222 -17.37 14.52 4.95
C LYS A 222 -17.30 13.98 3.51
N LYS A 223 -16.45 14.57 2.68
CA LYS A 223 -16.14 14.08 1.33
C LYS A 223 -14.69 13.62 1.30
N PRO A 224 -14.38 12.53 0.59
CA PRO A 224 -13.01 12.08 0.43
C PRO A 224 -12.22 13.00 -0.50
N GLU A 225 -10.91 12.80 -0.49
CA GLU A 225 -9.96 13.38 -1.44
C GLU A 225 -9.17 12.25 -2.10
N LEU A 226 -8.51 12.53 -3.23
CA LEU A 226 -7.57 11.56 -3.79
C LEU A 226 -6.43 11.30 -2.79
N ALA A 227 -6.19 10.02 -2.47
CA ALA A 227 -5.10 9.64 -1.58
C ALA A 227 -3.73 9.97 -2.22
N PRO A 228 -2.65 10.13 -1.42
CA PRO A 228 -1.30 10.13 -1.96
C PRO A 228 -1.07 8.89 -2.85
N ALA A 229 -0.30 9.03 -3.91
CA ALA A 229 0.03 7.88 -4.75
C ALA A 229 0.95 6.89 -4.02
N TYR A 230 0.88 5.63 -4.43
CA TYR A 230 1.61 4.51 -3.82
C TYR A 230 1.81 3.40 -4.87
N ASP A 231 2.68 2.44 -4.58
CA ASP A 231 2.93 1.27 -5.44
C ASP A 231 3.44 1.63 -6.85
N LEU A 232 4.34 2.62 -6.92
CA LEU A 232 4.96 3.04 -8.18
C LEU A 232 6.25 2.28 -8.42
N LEU A 233 6.26 1.45 -9.47
CA LEU A 233 7.40 0.61 -9.84
C LEU A 233 7.60 0.63 -11.36
N SER A 234 8.84 0.76 -11.82
CA SER A 234 9.16 0.65 -13.23
C SER A 234 9.31 -0.82 -13.64
N MET A 235 8.44 -1.34 -14.50
CA MET A 235 8.67 -2.66 -15.11
C MET A 235 9.53 -2.61 -16.38
N ALA A 236 9.76 -1.41 -16.91
CA ALA A 236 10.58 -1.19 -18.10
C ALA A 236 12.04 -1.67 -17.94
N ILE A 237 12.54 -1.79 -16.71
CA ILE A 237 13.90 -2.21 -16.40
C ILE A 237 14.06 -3.74 -16.23
N TYR A 238 12.98 -4.52 -16.36
CA TYR A 238 12.99 -5.98 -16.20
C TYR A 238 12.66 -6.69 -17.53
N PRO A 239 13.67 -7.01 -18.36
CA PRO A 239 13.46 -7.62 -19.69
C PRO A 239 12.67 -8.93 -19.65
N ASP A 240 12.88 -9.75 -18.61
CA ASP A 240 12.23 -11.06 -18.47
C ASP A 240 10.73 -10.95 -18.15
N ILE A 241 10.33 -9.86 -17.47
CA ILE A 241 8.92 -9.55 -17.22
C ILE A 241 8.29 -9.01 -18.51
N ILE A 242 9.02 -8.17 -19.24
CA ILE A 242 8.58 -7.64 -20.53
C ILE A 242 8.42 -8.76 -21.56
N SER A 243 9.21 -9.83 -21.56
CA SER A 243 9.03 -10.92 -22.52
C SER A 243 7.78 -11.77 -22.23
N LYS A 244 7.43 -11.95 -20.96
CA LYS A 244 6.26 -12.73 -20.51
C LYS A 244 4.93 -11.98 -20.66
N TYR A 245 4.95 -10.64 -20.57
CA TYR A 245 3.75 -9.79 -20.64
C TYR A 245 3.72 -8.83 -21.86
N GLY A 246 4.81 -8.68 -22.61
CA GLY A 246 5.09 -7.45 -23.38
C GLY A 246 5.10 -7.53 -24.90
N TYR A 247 4.27 -8.38 -25.51
CA TYR A 247 3.79 -8.12 -26.88
C TYR A 247 2.27 -7.85 -26.98
N GLU A 248 1.45 -8.30 -26.03
CA GLU A 248 0.01 -7.99 -26.05
C GLU A 248 -0.39 -6.79 -25.17
N ASN A 249 0.26 -6.54 -24.03
CA ASN A 249 -0.25 -5.56 -23.06
C ASN A 249 0.16 -4.10 -23.29
N ARG A 250 1.21 -3.82 -24.09
CA ARG A 250 1.57 -2.43 -24.43
C ARG A 250 0.51 -1.71 -25.26
N ARG A 251 -0.37 -2.46 -25.96
CA ARG A 251 -1.54 -1.90 -26.65
C ARG A 251 -2.81 -1.87 -25.80
N ARG A 252 -2.90 -2.60 -24.68
CA ARG A 252 -4.18 -2.82 -23.95
C ARG A 252 -4.42 -1.92 -22.74
N ILE A 253 -3.40 -1.21 -22.24
CA ILE A 253 -3.51 -0.38 -21.02
C ILE A 253 -3.84 1.09 -21.32
N TYR A 254 -3.69 1.52 -22.59
CA TYR A 254 -3.82 2.93 -22.97
C TYR A 254 -4.68 3.16 -24.23
N THR A 255 -5.51 2.18 -24.61
CA THR A 255 -6.55 2.31 -25.65
C THR A 255 -7.91 1.95 -25.09
#